data_AF-A0A430PYY4-F1
#
_entry.id   AF-A0A430PYY4-F1
#
_cell.length_a   1.000
_cell.length_b   1.000
_cell.length_c   1.000
_cell.angle_alpha   90.00
_cell.angle_beta   90.00
_cell.angle_gamma   90.00
#
_symmetry.space_group_name_H-M   'P 1'
#
loop_
_entity.id
_entity.type
_entity.pdbx_description
1 polymer ?
#
loop_
_entity_poly.entity_id
_entity_poly.type
_entity_poly.pdbx_seq_one_letter_code
_entity_poly.pdbx_strand_id
1 'polypeptide(L)' 'MEFFKSITTKAHPGLKNAVVMGRFTWESIPESFKPLKDRINIVVSSTLSHAPPRVQMFPILMRPLTCYIMKNSAP' A
#
# COMPACT_ATOMS: atom_id res chain seq x y z
N MET A 1 18.49 -3.63 0.18
CA MET A 1 17.14 -3.88 0.75
C MET A 1 16.48 -5.10 0.08
N GLU A 2 17.10 -6.27 0.10
CA GLU A 2 16.51 -7.46 -0.54
C GLU A 2 15.47 -8.16 0.34
N PHE A 3 15.72 -8.17 1.65
CA PHE A 3 14.85 -8.80 2.64
C PHE A 3 13.44 -8.19 2.67
N PHE A 4 13.33 -6.86 2.72
CA PHE A 4 12.03 -6.19 2.71
C PHE A 4 11.24 -6.46 1.43
N LYS A 5 11.92 -6.47 0.27
CA LYS A 5 11.29 -6.78 -1.01
C LYS A 5 10.78 -8.22 -1.03
N SER A 6 11.56 -9.19 -0.58
CA SER A 6 11.17 -10.61 -0.64
C SER A 6 9.98 -10.90 0.27
N ILE A 7 9.97 -10.40 1.50
CA ILE A 7 8.86 -10.58 2.45
C ILE A 7 7.59 -9.90 1.94
N THR A 8 7.68 -8.65 1.49
CA THR A 8 6.49 -7.91 1.04
C THR A 8 5.95 -8.36 -0.31
N THR A 9 6.73 -9.09 -1.12
CA THR A 9 6.30 -9.57 -2.45
C THR A 9 5.77 -11.00 -2.43
N LYS A 10 6.24 -11.85 -1.51
CA LYS A 10 5.75 -13.23 -1.38
C LYS A 10 4.29 -13.23 -0.90
N ALA A 11 3.36 -13.46 -1.81
CA ALA A 11 1.93 -13.60 -1.56
C ALA A 11 1.43 -14.96 -2.06
N HIS A 12 0.24 -15.37 -1.63
CA HIS A 12 -0.41 -16.59 -2.14
C HIS A 12 -0.69 -16.46 -3.64
N PRO A 13 -0.68 -17.56 -4.42
CA PRO A 13 -1.00 -17.52 -5.85
C PRO A 13 -2.37 -16.86 -6.10
N GLY A 14 -2.40 -15.83 -6.95
CA GLY A 14 -3.61 -15.05 -7.23
C GLY A 14 -3.85 -13.85 -6.30
N LEU A 15 -3.08 -13.68 -5.22
CA LEU A 15 -3.18 -12.56 -4.28
C LEU A 15 -1.95 -11.65 -4.35
N LYS A 16 -2.11 -10.41 -3.90
CA LYS A 16 -1.02 -9.43 -3.75
C LYS A 16 -1.02 -8.87 -2.34
N ASN A 17 0.15 -8.72 -1.75
CA ASN A 17 0.28 -8.10 -0.44
C ASN A 17 0.03 -6.59 -0.53
N ALA A 18 -0.62 -6.06 0.51
CA ALA A 18 -0.77 -4.63 0.71
C ALA A 18 0.33 -4.12 1.64
N VAL A 19 0.98 -3.03 1.23
CA VAL A 19 1.93 -2.29 2.05
C VAL A 19 1.25 -1.00 2.46
N VAL A 20 0.99 -0.89 3.76
CA VAL A 20 0.43 0.32 4.38
C VAL A 20 1.57 1.13 4.96
N MET A 21 1.65 2.40 4.60
CA MET A 21 2.71 3.30 5.06
C MET A 21 2.18 4.69 5.36
N GLY A 22 2.85 5.41 6.24
CA GLY A 22 2.57 6.82 6.51
C GLY A 22 3.12 7.72 5.40
N ARG A 23 2.64 8.97 5.38
CA ARG A 23 3.07 10.00 4.42
C ARG A 23 4.59 10.22 4.37
N PHE A 24 5.24 10.37 5.53
CA PHE A 24 6.68 10.58 5.61
C PHE A 24 7.50 9.42 5.05
N THR A 25 7.04 8.19 5.27
CA THR A 25 7.66 6.98 4.70
C THR A 25 7.51 6.93 3.19
N TRP A 26 6.36 7.36 2.65
CA TRP A 26 6.16 7.46 1.21
C TRP A 26 7.04 8.52 0.57
N GLU A 27 7.18 9.68 1.22
CA GLU A 27 8.03 10.78 0.74
C GLU A 27 9.52 10.42 0.76
N SER A 28 9.98 9.66 1.76
CA SER A 28 11.40 9.27 1.87
C SER A 28 11.87 8.23 0.85
N ILE A 29 10.96 7.51 0.19
CA ILE A 29 11.31 6.55 -0.87
C ILE A 29 11.73 7.34 -2.13
N PRO A 30 12.82 6.97 -2.83
CA PRO A 30 13.18 7.61 -4.10
C PRO A 30 12.09 7.41 -5.17
N GLU A 31 11.85 8.41 -6.02
CA GLU A 31 10.80 8.36 -7.05
C GLU A 31 10.95 7.17 -8.01
N SER A 32 12.17 6.73 -8.31
CA SER A 32 12.47 5.57 -9.16
C SER A 32 11.91 4.24 -8.63
N PHE A 33 11.61 4.16 -7.33
CA PHE A 33 11.04 2.97 -6.69
C PHE A 33 9.56 3.12 -6.36
N LYS A 34 8.97 4.30 -6.61
CA LYS A 34 7.55 4.57 -6.41
C LYS A 34 6.77 4.38 -7.72
N PRO A 35 5.61 3.69 -7.69
CA PRO A 35 5.10 2.83 -6.63
C PRO A 35 5.84 1.48 -6.58
N LEU A 36 5.85 0.85 -5.40
CA LEU A 36 6.47 -0.46 -5.21
C LEU A 36 5.78 -1.49 -6.11
N LYS A 37 6.50 -2.02 -7.10
CA LYS A 37 5.99 -3.04 -8.03
C LYS A 37 5.50 -4.30 -7.29
N ASP A 38 4.49 -4.94 -7.88
CA ASP A 38 3.83 -6.17 -7.43
C ASP A 38 3.16 -6.13 -6.05
N ARG A 39 2.92 -4.92 -5.52
CA ARG A 39 2.29 -4.70 -4.21
C ARG A 39 1.20 -3.64 -4.30
N ILE A 40 0.20 -3.76 -3.43
CA ILE A 40 -0.83 -2.73 -3.27
C ILE A 40 -0.25 -1.66 -2.35
N ASN A 41 -0.01 -0.46 -2.86
CA ASN A 41 0.59 0.63 -2.08
C ASN A 41 -0.53 1.46 -1.47
N ILE A 42 -0.55 1.53 -0.14
CA ILE A 42 -1.54 2.26 0.63
C ILE A 42 -0.83 3.32 1.47
N VAL A 43 -1.17 4.58 1.26
CA VAL A 43 -0.62 5.71 2.01
C VAL A 43 -1.68 6.26 2.95
N VAL A 44 -1.38 6.28 4.25
CA VAL A 44 -2.26 6.87 5.26
C VAL A 44 -1.78 8.28 5.56
N SER A 45 -2.64 9.26 5.26
CA SER A 45 -2.37 10.67 5.53
C SER A 45 -3.68 11.42 5.68
N SER A 46 -3.81 12.21 6.74
CA SER A 46 -4.91 13.15 6.95
C SER A 46 -4.73 14.47 6.21
N THR A 47 -3.53 14.73 5.66
CA THR A 47 -3.12 16.03 5.09
C THR A 47 -2.78 15.98 3.61
N LEU A 48 -2.65 14.79 3.01
CA LEU A 48 -2.27 14.67 1.59
C LEU A 48 -3.51 14.73 0.69
N SER A 49 -3.56 15.70 -0.22
CA SER A 49 -4.70 15.95 -1.10
C SER A 49 -4.61 15.28 -2.48
N HIS A 50 -3.41 14.85 -2.91
CA HIS A 50 -3.19 14.21 -4.22
C HIS A 50 -2.40 12.91 -4.09
N ALA A 51 -2.99 11.81 -4.57
CA ALA A 51 -2.30 10.53 -4.74
C ALA A 51 -1.81 10.41 -6.20
N PRO A 52 -0.58 9.91 -6.44
CA PRO A 52 -0.20 9.49 -7.77
C PRO A 52 -1.05 8.28 -8.24
N PRO A 53 -1.23 8.08 -9.56
CA PRO A 53 -2.01 6.97 -10.10
C PRO A 53 -1.50 5.62 -9.56
N ARG A 54 -2.42 4.74 -9.16
CA ARG A 54 -2.16 3.38 -8.59
C ARG A 54 -1.76 3.31 -7.11
N VAL A 55 -1.81 4.43 -6.37
CA VAL A 55 -1.65 4.45 -4.91
C VAL A 55 -2.99 4.76 -4.25
N GLN A 56 -3.40 3.97 -3.25
CA GLN A 56 -4.63 4.22 -2.52
C GLN A 56 -4.32 5.06 -1.28
N MET A 57 -4.99 6.20 -1.14
CA MET A 57 -4.85 7.06 0.05
C MET A 57 -6.04 6.91 0.97
N PHE A 58 -5.76 6.89 2.28
CA PHE A 58 -6.81 6.91 3.30
C PHE A 58 -6.48 7.91 4.41
N PRO A 59 -7.49 8.63 4.94
CA PRO A 59 -7.29 9.59 6.03
C PRO A 59 -7.04 8.94 7.39
N ILE A 60 -7.49 7.68 7.57
CA ILE A 60 -7.37 6.92 8.82
C ILE A 60 -6.98 5.47 8.54
N LEU A 61 -6.20 4.86 9.44
CA LEU A 61 -5.69 3.49 9.31
C LEU A 61 -6.79 2.41 9.40
N MET A 62 -7.90 2.70 10.08
CA MET A 62 -9.03 1.77 10.21
C MET A 62 -9.65 1.40 8.84
N ARG A 63 -9.78 2.38 7.94
CA ARG A 63 -10.47 2.19 6.65
C ARG A 63 -9.77 1.26 5.65
N PRO A 64 -8.44 1.31 5.44
CA PRO A 64 -7.79 0.39 4.49
C PRO A 64 -7.96 -1.08 4.89
N LEU A 65 -7.96 -1.40 6.19
CA LEU A 65 -8.18 -2.77 6.66
C LEU A 65 -9.63 -3.21 6.42
N THR A 66 -10.62 -2.37 6.75
CA THR A 66 -12.03 -2.68 6.51
C THR A 66 -12.35 -2.76 5.02
N CYS A 67 -11.80 -1.88 4.18
CA CYS A 67 -12.03 -1.90 2.73
C CYS A 67 -11.37 -3.12 2.06
N TYR A 68 -10.18 -3.53 2.54
CA TYR A 68 -9.50 -4.71 2.04
C TYR A 68 -10.19 -6.02 2.45
N ILE A 69 -10.69 -6.09 3.69
CA ILE A 69 -11.49 -7.22 4.18
C ILE A 69 -12.84 -7.27 3.44
N MET A 70 -13.55 -6.15 3.29
CA MET A 70 -14.85 -6.13 2.58
C MET A 70 -14.75 -6.50 1.09
N LYS A 71 -13.63 -6.18 0.42
CA LYS A 71 -13.41 -6.60 -0.98
C LYS A 71 -13.05 -8.08 -1.16
N ASN A 72 -12.58 -8.75 -0.11
CA ASN A 72 -12.24 -10.18 -0.11
C ASN A 72 -13.24 -11.05 0.70
N SER A 73 -14.27 -10.44 1.29
CA SER A 73 -15.36 -11.12 2.03
C SER A 73 -16.68 -11.21 1.28
N ALA A 74 -16.72 -10.89 -0.02
CA ALA A 74 -17.86 -11.28 -0.85
C ALA A 74 -17.75 -12.78 -1.16
N PRO A 75 -18.80 -13.59 -0.92
CA PRO A 75 -18.81 -15.03 -1.20
C PRO A 75 -18.69 -15.36 -2.68
#